data_AF-W6LA88-F1
#
_entry.id   AF-W6LA88-F1
#
_cell.length_a   1.000
_cell.length_b   1.000
_cell.length_c   1.000
_cell.angle_alpha   90.00
_cell.angle_beta   90.00
_cell.angle_gamma   90.00
#
_symmetry.space_group_name_H-M   'P 1'
#
loop_
_entity.id
_entity.type
_entity.pdbx_description
1 polymer ?
#
loop_
_entity_poly.entity_id
_entity_poly.type
_entity_poly.pdbx_seq_one_letter_code
_entity_poly.pdbx_strand_id
1 'polypeptide(L)'
;MSFSSCINENVSSLLAEFTETFVLADQPHTSTPSEFNALLRGIVPPRGERFNHDYHDTCMYITRSKNANIVAYTVNLESSFHAQNKGKAADDTSKKEDTANRKSSTPDSPINSNFSYYSIPTTSKGSLVLSGKGAECEINVDNPIHAYFISLEPSYLKERRRKGLNYDCDDLSLIERKLAYGYRHKILHCHNNLDKLKELLPSKTHTVFAELNKEQMSMVADWWSFFTPIVIQFVAAAGLPCILLRLSPIKKDTSPPAWVQSHGTSSFSDEDTLSVIVSKVDGQLCVMERAYIMSIERFMRFPKVEYVDIFGVSLITGEIISFRWLNKGKHSY
;
A
#
# COMPACT_ATOMS: atom_id res chain seq x y z
N MET A 1 14.61 15.07 -11.85
CA MET A 1 13.75 13.88 -12.00
C MET A 1 12.45 14.13 -11.26
N SER A 2 11.33 14.19 -11.99
CA SER A 2 10.02 14.30 -11.36
C SER A 2 9.72 13.00 -10.62
N PHE A 3 8.89 13.10 -9.58
CA PHE A 3 8.27 11.98 -8.88
C PHE A 3 7.81 10.87 -9.84
N SER A 4 7.22 11.26 -10.96
CA SER A 4 6.70 10.36 -11.99
C SER A 4 7.78 9.44 -12.58
N SER A 5 8.96 9.96 -12.94
CA SER A 5 9.95 9.22 -13.73
C SER A 5 10.60 8.01 -13.01
N CYS A 6 11.09 8.19 -11.78
CA CYS A 6 11.81 7.13 -11.05
C CYS A 6 10.86 6.10 -10.42
N ILE A 7 9.63 6.53 -10.08
CA ILE A 7 8.60 5.62 -9.57
C ILE A 7 8.15 4.69 -10.68
N ASN A 8 7.98 5.20 -11.90
CA ASN A 8 7.54 4.39 -13.01
C ASN A 8 8.49 3.20 -13.21
N GLU A 9 9.80 3.41 -13.38
CA GLU A 9 10.74 2.29 -13.62
C GLU A 9 10.76 1.22 -12.52
N ASN A 10 10.79 1.62 -11.23
CA ASN A 10 10.84 0.67 -10.13
C ASN A 10 9.52 -0.08 -9.92
N VAL A 11 8.38 0.61 -10.04
CA VAL A 11 7.04 -0.01 -9.94
C VAL A 11 6.80 -0.93 -11.12
N SER A 12 7.19 -0.49 -12.30
CA SER A 12 7.16 -1.25 -13.52
C SER A 12 7.91 -2.57 -13.41
N SER A 13 9.15 -2.53 -12.91
CA SER A 13 9.96 -3.74 -12.70
C SER A 13 9.31 -4.67 -11.67
N LEU A 14 8.77 -4.11 -10.58
CA LEU A 14 8.03 -4.88 -9.58
C LEU A 14 6.79 -5.56 -10.18
N LEU A 15 5.96 -4.83 -10.94
CA LEU A 15 4.76 -5.38 -11.58
C LEU A 15 5.11 -6.46 -12.62
N ALA A 16 6.17 -6.24 -13.39
CA ALA A 16 6.63 -7.16 -14.41
C ALA A 16 7.07 -8.49 -13.80
N GLU A 17 7.97 -8.45 -12.82
CA GLU A 17 8.45 -9.64 -12.10
C GLU A 17 7.30 -10.38 -11.40
N PHE A 18 6.38 -9.65 -10.78
CA PHE A 18 5.21 -10.24 -10.13
C PHE A 18 4.30 -10.97 -11.12
N THR A 19 4.06 -10.35 -12.27
CA THR A 19 3.22 -10.93 -13.32
C THR A 19 3.90 -12.12 -14.01
N GLU A 20 5.20 -12.02 -14.30
CA GLU A 20 5.99 -13.14 -14.81
C GLU A 20 5.93 -14.33 -13.86
N THR A 21 6.11 -14.09 -12.55
CA THR A 21 6.17 -15.14 -11.53
C THR A 21 4.83 -15.84 -11.30
N PHE A 22 3.73 -15.08 -11.16
CA PHE A 22 2.45 -15.65 -10.69
C PHE A 22 1.37 -15.78 -11.77
N VAL A 23 1.52 -15.09 -12.90
CA VAL A 23 0.49 -15.05 -13.95
C VAL A 23 0.94 -15.78 -15.22
N LEU A 24 2.20 -15.61 -15.63
CA LEU A 24 2.69 -16.09 -16.93
C LEU A 24 3.60 -17.33 -16.87
N ALA A 25 4.17 -17.68 -15.73
CA ALA A 25 5.17 -18.75 -15.64
C ALA A 25 4.59 -20.14 -15.97
N ASP A 26 5.20 -20.89 -16.89
CA ASP A 26 4.81 -22.27 -17.24
C ASP A 26 5.18 -23.33 -16.16
N GLN A 27 4.80 -23.09 -14.88
CA GLN A 27 5.08 -23.85 -13.65
C GLN A 27 6.31 -23.42 -12.84
N PRO A 28 6.33 -23.59 -11.50
CA PRO A 28 5.28 -24.16 -10.62
C PRO A 28 4.37 -23.11 -9.94
N HIS A 29 4.54 -21.82 -10.23
CA HIS A 29 3.92 -20.73 -9.45
C HIS A 29 2.75 -20.01 -10.11
N THR A 30 2.30 -20.44 -11.31
CA THR A 30 1.02 -19.96 -11.86
C THR A 30 -0.10 -20.21 -10.87
N SER A 31 -0.84 -19.15 -10.58
CA SER A 31 -1.97 -19.20 -9.66
C SER A 31 -3.12 -18.40 -10.23
N THR A 32 -4.32 -18.98 -10.14
CA THR A 32 -5.55 -18.19 -10.27
C THR A 32 -5.56 -17.07 -9.23
N PRO A 33 -6.30 -15.97 -9.42
CA PRO A 33 -6.37 -14.91 -8.42
C PRO A 33 -6.81 -15.41 -7.03
N SER A 34 -7.67 -16.44 -6.98
CA SER A 34 -8.11 -17.05 -5.73
C SER A 34 -6.99 -17.83 -5.03
N GLU A 35 -6.23 -18.63 -5.78
CA GLU A 35 -5.06 -19.34 -5.25
C GLU A 35 -3.97 -18.39 -4.78
N PHE A 36 -3.74 -17.29 -5.51
CA PHE A 36 -2.78 -16.26 -5.12
C PHE A 36 -3.23 -15.51 -3.87
N ASN A 37 -4.53 -15.21 -3.75
CA ASN A 37 -5.11 -14.67 -2.53
C ASN A 37 -4.88 -15.63 -1.34
N ALA A 38 -5.18 -16.92 -1.50
CA ALA A 38 -4.94 -17.94 -0.48
C ALA A 38 -3.45 -18.02 -0.08
N LEU A 39 -2.53 -17.97 -1.05
CA LEU A 39 -1.09 -17.87 -0.81
C LEU A 39 -0.75 -16.67 0.07
N LEU A 40 -1.19 -15.47 -0.33
CA LEU A 40 -0.92 -14.25 0.41
C LEU A 40 -1.45 -14.32 1.84
N ARG A 41 -2.63 -14.90 2.07
CA ARG A 41 -3.17 -15.11 3.43
C ARG A 41 -2.32 -16.05 4.26
N GLY A 42 -1.81 -17.13 3.68
CA GLY A 42 -0.97 -18.11 4.37
C GLY A 42 0.35 -17.52 4.86
N ILE A 43 0.92 -16.56 4.13
CA ILE A 43 2.21 -15.95 4.48
C ILE A 43 2.09 -14.66 5.28
N VAL A 44 0.89 -14.07 5.35
CA VAL A 44 0.70 -12.84 6.12
C VAL A 44 0.79 -13.18 7.60
N PRO A 45 1.74 -12.58 8.33
CA PRO A 45 1.85 -12.83 9.77
C PRO A 45 0.61 -12.30 10.48
N PRO A 46 0.22 -12.87 11.63
CA PRO A 46 -0.92 -12.40 12.41
C PRO A 46 -0.84 -10.89 12.70
N ARG A 47 -1.99 -10.21 12.58
CA ARG A 47 -2.13 -8.74 12.78
C ARG A 47 -3.42 -8.45 13.55
N GLY A 48 -3.51 -7.30 14.21
CA GLY A 48 -4.71 -6.89 14.96
C GLY A 48 -4.75 -7.32 16.42
N GLU A 49 -3.70 -7.98 16.93
CA GLU A 49 -3.62 -8.45 18.32
C GLU A 49 -2.26 -8.14 18.97
N ARG A 50 -1.41 -7.34 18.32
CA ARG A 50 -0.09 -7.01 18.85
C ARG A 50 -0.14 -5.96 19.95
N PHE A 51 -1.12 -5.07 19.89
CA PHE A 51 -1.31 -3.96 20.82
C PHE A 51 -2.79 -3.84 21.16
N ASN A 52 -3.10 -3.19 22.29
CA ASN A 52 -4.47 -2.83 22.60
C ASN A 52 -5.00 -1.89 21.51
N HIS A 53 -6.11 -2.26 20.86
CA HIS A 53 -6.71 -1.54 19.73
C HIS A 53 -5.88 -1.55 18.44
N ASP A 54 -5.03 -2.56 18.26
CA ASP A 54 -4.46 -2.88 16.96
C ASP A 54 -5.60 -3.26 16.00
N TYR A 55 -5.55 -2.75 14.76
CA TYR A 55 -6.58 -3.05 13.78
C TYR A 55 -6.20 -4.31 12.99
N HIS A 56 -7.22 -5.12 12.70
CA HIS A 56 -7.14 -6.28 11.81
C HIS A 56 -6.48 -5.93 10.47
N ASP A 57 -6.75 -4.73 9.95
CA ASP A 57 -6.31 -4.27 8.63
C ASP A 57 -5.00 -3.46 8.68
N THR A 58 -4.27 -3.53 9.77
CA THR A 58 -2.91 -2.95 9.87
C THR A 58 -1.99 -3.71 8.95
N CYS A 59 -1.43 -3.06 7.93
CA CYS A 59 -0.64 -3.72 6.89
C CYS A 59 0.87 -3.63 7.08
N MET A 60 1.36 -2.68 7.89
CA MET A 60 2.78 -2.52 8.18
C MET A 60 3.00 -1.74 9.48
N TYR A 61 4.10 -2.04 10.19
CA TYR A 61 4.58 -1.25 11.32
C TYR A 61 5.94 -0.63 11.02
N ILE A 62 6.16 0.56 11.54
CA ILE A 62 7.43 1.25 11.45
C ILE A 62 7.95 1.55 12.86
N THR A 63 9.15 1.08 13.15
CA THR A 63 9.91 1.38 14.37
C THR A 63 11.00 2.39 14.07
N ARG A 64 11.51 3.08 15.11
CA ARG A 64 12.58 4.06 14.96
C ARG A 64 13.67 3.90 15.99
N SER A 65 14.82 4.49 15.67
CA SER A 65 15.98 4.52 16.55
C SER A 65 15.82 5.38 17.81
N LYS A 66 14.99 6.42 17.77
CA LYS A 66 14.94 7.45 18.82
C LYS A 66 13.80 7.30 19.83
N ASN A 67 12.70 6.67 19.44
CA ASN A 67 11.55 6.50 20.32
C ASN A 67 11.09 5.04 20.29
N ALA A 68 10.60 4.58 21.44
CA ALA A 68 9.95 3.27 21.54
C ALA A 68 8.59 3.26 20.84
N ASN A 69 8.11 4.40 20.35
CA ASN A 69 6.83 4.50 19.64
C ASN A 69 6.91 3.78 18.30
N ILE A 70 5.79 3.17 17.94
CA ILE A 70 5.61 2.47 16.68
C ILE A 70 4.65 3.29 15.83
N VAL A 71 4.88 3.40 14.53
CA VAL A 71 3.86 3.90 13.60
C VAL A 71 3.20 2.71 12.94
N ALA A 72 1.89 2.60 13.07
CA ALA A 72 1.09 1.61 12.36
C ALA A 72 0.49 2.23 11.10
N TYR A 73 0.42 1.42 10.04
CA TYR A 73 -0.21 1.76 8.76
C TYR A 73 -1.41 0.84 8.60
N THR A 74 -2.61 1.37 8.75
CA THR A 74 -3.88 0.63 8.63
C THR A 74 -4.58 1.01 7.36
N VAL A 75 -5.08 0.02 6.63
CA VAL A 75 -5.81 0.29 5.39
C VAL A 75 -7.18 0.84 5.71
N ASN A 76 -7.54 1.95 5.04
CA ASN A 76 -8.87 2.49 5.18
C ASN A 76 -9.82 1.69 4.28
N LEU A 77 -10.70 0.94 4.90
CA LEU A 77 -11.71 0.16 4.22
C LEU A 77 -13.05 0.89 4.21
N GLU A 78 -13.80 0.73 3.12
CA GLU A 78 -15.17 1.19 2.94
C GLU A 78 -16.08 -0.01 2.64
N SER A 79 -17.34 0.06 3.08
CA SER A 79 -18.34 -0.94 2.70
C SER A 79 -18.54 -0.93 1.18
N SER A 80 -18.58 -2.12 0.58
CA SER A 80 -18.79 -2.30 -0.87
C SER A 80 -20.04 -1.59 -1.40
N PHE A 81 -21.11 -1.49 -0.60
CA PHE A 81 -22.33 -0.75 -0.95
C PHE A 81 -22.11 0.77 -1.06
N HIS A 82 -21.25 1.34 -0.21
CA HIS A 82 -20.96 2.77 -0.24
C HIS A 82 -20.02 3.14 -1.40
N ALA A 83 -19.08 2.25 -1.75
CA ALA A 83 -18.15 2.47 -2.86
C ALA A 83 -18.89 2.62 -4.21
N GLN A 84 -19.91 1.80 -4.46
CA GLN A 84 -20.67 1.85 -5.72
C GLN A 84 -21.48 3.14 -5.91
N ASN A 85 -21.97 3.75 -4.82
CA ASN A 85 -22.78 4.96 -4.88
C ASN A 85 -21.96 6.23 -5.13
N LYS A 86 -20.70 6.29 -4.64
CA LYS A 86 -19.78 7.40 -4.97
C LYS A 86 -19.44 7.45 -6.47
N GLY A 87 -19.29 6.28 -7.11
CA GLY A 87 -19.01 6.19 -8.54
C GLY A 87 -20.14 6.71 -9.43
N LYS A 88 -21.41 6.51 -9.04
CA LYS A 88 -22.57 7.01 -9.80
C LYS A 88 -22.81 8.51 -9.64
N ALA A 89 -22.58 9.06 -8.45
CA ALA A 89 -22.79 10.49 -8.20
C ALA A 89 -21.77 11.39 -8.95
N ALA A 90 -20.56 10.90 -9.20
CA ALA A 90 -19.54 11.64 -9.94
C ALA A 90 -19.85 11.78 -11.45
N ASP A 91 -20.60 10.83 -12.03
CA ASP A 91 -20.91 10.79 -13.47
C ASP A 91 -22.12 11.66 -13.84
N ASP A 92 -23.04 11.91 -12.89
CA ASP A 92 -24.22 12.77 -13.12
C ASP A 92 -23.96 14.28 -12.96
N THR A 93 -22.77 14.69 -12.52
CA THR A 93 -22.46 16.12 -12.31
C THR A 93 -21.73 16.77 -13.49
N SER A 94 -21.52 16.08 -14.61
CA SER A 94 -20.80 16.60 -15.78
C SER A 94 -21.70 17.08 -16.94
N LYS A 95 -22.92 17.57 -16.67
CA LYS A 95 -23.77 18.23 -17.68
C LYS A 95 -24.64 19.34 -17.09
N LYS A 96 -24.06 20.53 -16.94
CA LYS A 96 -24.65 21.88 -17.21
C LYS A 96 -23.96 22.92 -16.33
N GLU A 97 -23.18 23.80 -16.96
CA GLU A 97 -23.30 25.25 -16.77
C GLU A 97 -22.35 25.96 -17.77
N ASP A 98 -22.87 26.18 -18.98
CA ASP A 98 -22.35 27.21 -19.88
C ASP A 98 -23.10 28.51 -19.57
N THR A 99 -22.47 29.48 -18.91
CA THR A 99 -22.78 30.90 -19.16
C THR A 99 -21.56 31.78 -18.87
N ALA A 100 -21.22 32.60 -19.86
CA ALA A 100 -20.05 33.45 -19.98
C ALA A 100 -19.92 34.55 -18.89
N ASN A 101 -18.69 34.88 -18.45
CA ASN A 101 -18.03 36.14 -18.81
C ASN A 101 -16.61 36.36 -18.24
N ARG A 102 -15.84 37.16 -19.01
CA ARG A 102 -14.66 37.98 -18.69
C ARG A 102 -13.24 37.39 -18.64
N LYS A 103 -12.52 37.76 -19.71
CA LYS A 103 -11.07 37.90 -19.89
C LYS A 103 -10.36 38.55 -18.68
N SER A 104 -9.28 37.91 -18.22
CA SER A 104 -8.03 38.62 -17.90
C SER A 104 -6.85 37.68 -18.15
N SER A 105 -5.87 38.19 -18.89
CA SER A 105 -4.69 37.50 -19.39
C SER A 105 -3.52 37.64 -18.42
N THR A 106 -2.84 36.53 -18.08
CA THR A 106 -1.42 36.52 -17.68
C THR A 106 -0.86 35.10 -17.85
N PRO A 107 0.44 34.94 -18.18
CA PRO A 107 0.94 33.80 -18.93
C PRO A 107 1.49 32.65 -18.06
N ASP A 108 1.37 31.45 -18.64
CA ASP A 108 2.25 30.29 -18.56
C ASP A 108 2.82 29.88 -17.19
N SER A 109 2.22 28.82 -16.64
CA SER A 109 2.94 27.84 -15.80
C SER A 109 2.33 26.46 -16.02
N PRO A 110 3.05 25.51 -16.65
CA PRO A 110 2.58 24.14 -16.78
C PRO A 110 3.01 23.36 -15.53
N ILE A 111 2.17 23.35 -14.50
CA ILE A 111 2.30 22.36 -13.41
C ILE A 111 1.13 21.40 -13.55
N ASN A 112 1.31 20.45 -14.45
CA ASN A 112 0.49 19.26 -14.54
C ASN A 112 1.02 18.27 -13.48
N SER A 113 0.46 18.31 -12.27
CA SER A 113 0.75 17.32 -11.25
C SER A 113 -0.55 16.93 -10.55
N ASN A 114 -1.25 15.94 -11.11
CA ASN A 114 -2.40 15.27 -10.49
C ASN A 114 -1.92 14.45 -9.28
N PHE A 115 -1.50 15.13 -8.20
CA PHE A 115 -1.18 14.49 -6.93
C PHE A 115 -1.95 15.19 -5.82
N SER A 116 -3.00 14.53 -5.35
CA SER A 116 -3.81 14.98 -4.23
C SER A 116 -3.07 14.72 -2.91
N TYR A 117 -2.75 15.80 -2.19
CA TYR A 117 -2.44 15.72 -0.77
C TYR A 117 -3.74 15.98 -0.01
N TYR A 118 -4.18 15.03 0.82
CA TYR A 118 -5.48 15.15 1.49
C TYR A 118 -5.43 16.08 2.71
N SER A 119 -6.50 16.86 2.84
CA SER A 119 -6.81 17.72 3.98
C SER A 119 -7.36 16.90 5.15
N ILE A 120 -7.10 17.38 6.36
CA ILE A 120 -7.37 16.77 7.66
C ILE A 120 -8.89 16.66 7.91
N PRO A 121 -9.43 15.54 8.44
CA PRO A 121 -10.69 15.57 9.18
C PRO A 121 -10.45 16.30 10.52
N THR A 122 -10.95 17.52 10.67
CA THR A 122 -10.71 18.41 11.80
C THR A 122 -11.56 18.14 13.05
N THR A 123 -11.95 16.90 13.32
CA THR A 123 -12.73 16.59 14.53
C THR A 123 -12.28 15.30 15.23
N SER A 124 -12.00 15.44 16.51
CA SER A 124 -11.45 14.50 17.48
C SER A 124 -12.40 13.35 17.89
N LYS A 125 -13.08 12.75 16.92
CA LYS A 125 -13.68 11.43 17.04
C LYS A 125 -13.22 10.68 15.81
N GLY A 126 -12.12 9.93 15.95
CA GLY A 126 -11.52 9.18 14.85
C GLY A 126 -12.62 8.47 14.07
N SER A 127 -12.69 8.73 12.76
CA SER A 127 -13.56 7.96 11.88
C SER A 127 -13.23 6.49 12.14
N LEU A 128 -14.23 5.69 12.54
CA LEU A 128 -14.03 4.26 12.70
C LEU A 128 -13.56 3.71 11.36
N VAL A 129 -12.29 3.36 11.28
CA VAL A 129 -11.78 2.54 10.17
C VAL A 129 -12.59 1.25 10.21
N LEU A 130 -13.30 0.96 9.13
CA LEU A 130 -14.05 -0.29 9.04
C LEU A 130 -13.06 -1.45 9.10
N SER A 131 -13.40 -2.46 9.89
CA SER A 131 -12.63 -3.69 9.99
C SER A 131 -12.99 -4.60 8.81
N GLY A 132 -12.00 -5.14 8.11
CA GLY A 132 -12.21 -6.16 7.08
C GLY A 132 -12.65 -7.52 7.65
N LYS A 133 -12.54 -7.70 8.98
CA LYS A 133 -12.92 -8.93 9.68
C LYS A 133 -14.38 -9.32 9.44
N GLY A 134 -14.60 -10.50 8.86
CA GLY A 134 -15.90 -11.09 8.54
C GLY A 134 -16.76 -10.28 7.56
N ALA A 135 -16.14 -9.42 6.76
CA ALA A 135 -16.85 -8.52 5.86
C ALA A 135 -16.13 -8.37 4.52
N GLU A 136 -16.91 -8.25 3.45
CA GLU A 136 -16.42 -7.82 2.15
C GLU A 136 -16.34 -6.28 2.11
N CYS A 137 -15.13 -5.77 1.97
CA CYS A 137 -14.85 -4.33 1.97
C CYS A 137 -14.01 -3.95 0.74
N GLU A 138 -14.01 -2.66 0.41
CA GLU A 138 -13.17 -2.05 -0.62
C GLU A 138 -12.15 -1.10 0.01
N ILE A 139 -11.00 -0.91 -0.64
CA ILE A 139 -10.04 0.10 -0.19
C ILE A 139 -10.60 1.49 -0.54
N ASN A 140 -10.55 2.42 0.41
CA ASN A 140 -10.76 3.84 0.13
C ASN A 140 -9.62 4.33 -0.77
N VAL A 141 -9.84 4.35 -2.07
CA VAL A 141 -8.79 4.66 -3.05
C VAL A 141 -8.29 6.11 -2.97
N ASP A 142 -9.06 7.02 -2.37
CA ASP A 142 -8.64 8.40 -2.13
C ASP A 142 -7.70 8.50 -0.93
N ASN A 143 -7.89 7.66 0.08
CA ASN A 143 -7.05 7.68 1.27
C ASN A 143 -6.79 6.25 1.72
N PRO A 144 -5.96 5.47 1.00
CA PRO A 144 -5.91 4.03 1.17
C PRO A 144 -5.29 3.59 2.49
N ILE A 145 -4.47 4.45 3.13
CA ILE A 145 -3.80 4.13 4.38
C ILE A 145 -3.99 5.25 5.41
N HIS A 146 -4.39 4.90 6.62
CA HIS A 146 -4.33 5.73 7.80
C HIS A 146 -3.11 5.33 8.64
N ALA A 147 -2.19 6.28 8.81
CA ALA A 147 -1.02 6.10 9.67
C ALA A 147 -1.16 6.87 10.98
N TYR A 148 -0.79 6.22 12.10
CA TYR A 148 -0.88 6.73 13.46
C TYR A 148 0.24 6.16 14.35
N PHE A 149 0.58 6.86 15.44
CA PHE A 149 1.50 6.35 16.46
C PHE A 149 0.79 5.41 17.42
N ILE A 150 1.51 4.40 17.88
CA ILE A 150 1.21 3.59 19.05
C ILE A 150 2.28 3.97 20.09
N SER A 151 1.84 4.56 21.19
CA SER A 151 2.75 4.94 22.29
C SER A 151 2.99 3.74 23.19
N LEU A 152 4.27 3.38 23.38
CA LEU A 152 4.66 2.27 24.24
C LEU A 152 5.19 2.72 25.61
N GLU A 153 5.30 4.03 25.85
CA GLU A 153 5.91 4.55 27.07
C GLU A 153 4.95 4.40 28.28
N PRO A 154 5.29 3.60 29.32
CA PRO A 154 4.35 3.32 30.41
C PRO A 154 3.90 4.55 31.20
N SER A 155 4.78 5.53 31.37
CA SER A 155 4.50 6.82 32.04
C SER A 155 3.40 7.59 31.29
N TYR A 156 3.52 7.69 29.96
CA TYR A 156 2.56 8.34 29.08
C TYR A 156 1.20 7.63 29.10
N LEU A 157 1.22 6.30 28.99
CA LEU A 157 0.00 5.49 29.05
C LEU A 157 -0.72 5.65 30.39
N LYS A 158 0.01 5.61 31.52
CA LYS A 158 -0.55 5.81 32.86
C LYS A 158 -1.24 7.17 32.99
N GLU A 159 -0.62 8.22 32.46
CA GLU A 159 -1.17 9.58 32.49
C GLU A 159 -2.43 9.71 31.61
N ARG A 160 -2.48 9.07 30.44
CA ARG A 160 -3.69 9.01 29.61
C ARG A 160 -4.83 8.28 30.30
N ARG A 161 -4.53 7.13 30.92
CA ARG A 161 -5.53 6.38 31.70
C ARG A 161 -6.04 7.18 32.89
N ARG A 162 -5.19 7.96 33.57
CA ARG A 162 -5.61 8.92 34.62
C ARG A 162 -6.60 9.96 34.11
N LYS A 163 -6.51 10.34 32.82
CA LYS A 163 -7.44 11.25 32.14
C LYS A 163 -8.68 10.55 31.56
N GLY A 164 -8.85 9.24 31.78
CA GLY A 164 -9.95 8.45 31.23
C GLY A 164 -9.80 8.11 29.73
N LEU A 165 -8.62 8.35 29.14
CA LEU A 165 -8.33 8.00 27.76
C LEU A 165 -7.80 6.57 27.68
N ASN A 166 -8.65 5.66 27.17
CA ASN A 166 -8.35 4.24 27.07
C ASN A 166 -7.67 3.83 25.74
N TYR A 167 -7.34 4.80 24.89
CA TYR A 167 -6.73 4.55 23.59
C TYR A 167 -5.24 4.92 23.59
N ASP A 168 -4.42 4.01 23.04
CA ASP A 168 -2.96 4.06 23.07
C ASP A 168 -2.34 4.64 21.80
N CYS A 169 -3.20 5.01 20.85
CA CYS A 169 -2.77 5.57 19.59
C CYS A 169 -3.03 7.07 19.49
N ASP A 170 -2.17 7.74 18.72
CA ASP A 170 -2.22 9.16 18.45
C ASP A 170 -2.05 9.40 16.94
N ASP A 171 -2.89 10.27 16.38
CA ASP A 171 -2.77 10.64 14.98
C ASP A 171 -1.43 11.33 14.69
N LEU A 172 -0.88 11.05 13.51
CA LEU A 172 0.29 11.78 13.03
C LEU A 172 -0.06 13.24 12.78
N SER A 173 0.79 14.15 13.26
CA SER A 173 0.73 15.57 12.91
C SER A 173 1.00 15.80 11.42
N LEU A 174 0.62 16.98 10.92
CA LEU A 174 0.85 17.36 9.52
C LEU A 174 2.34 17.27 9.13
N ILE A 175 3.22 17.65 10.04
CA ILE A 175 4.69 17.63 9.86
C ILE A 175 5.17 16.19 9.74
N GLU A 176 4.72 15.31 10.64
CA GLU A 176 5.09 13.89 10.67
C GLU A 176 4.61 13.15 9.42
N ARG A 177 3.38 13.42 8.96
CA ARG A 177 2.87 12.89 7.70
C ARG A 177 3.70 13.40 6.52
N LYS A 178 3.99 14.70 6.44
CA LYS A 178 4.70 15.23 5.26
C LYS A 178 6.16 14.79 5.16
N LEU A 179 6.82 14.53 6.30
CA LEU A 179 8.28 14.47 6.33
C LEU A 179 8.87 13.13 6.75
N ALA A 180 8.10 12.27 7.42
CA ALA A 180 8.63 11.02 7.94
C ALA A 180 7.75 9.82 7.57
N TYR A 181 6.46 9.87 7.91
CA TYR A 181 5.59 8.69 7.90
C TYR A 181 4.43 8.77 6.91
N GLY A 182 4.33 9.85 6.15
CA GLY A 182 3.35 9.87 5.08
C GLY A 182 3.72 8.93 3.96
N TYR A 183 2.79 8.87 3.03
CA TYR A 183 2.94 8.14 1.80
C TYR A 183 2.28 8.96 0.70
N ARG A 184 2.56 8.58 -0.54
CA ARG A 184 1.81 8.98 -1.72
C ARG A 184 1.32 7.71 -2.40
N HIS A 185 0.22 7.82 -3.13
CA HIS A 185 -0.36 6.67 -3.78
C HIS A 185 -0.86 6.99 -5.19
N LYS A 186 -1.01 5.95 -6.01
CA LYS A 186 -1.60 6.00 -7.33
C LYS A 186 -2.34 4.68 -7.60
N ILE A 187 -3.60 4.77 -7.98
CA ILE A 187 -4.41 3.61 -8.34
C ILE A 187 -3.94 3.06 -9.68
N LEU A 188 -3.80 1.74 -9.78
CA LEU A 188 -3.59 1.06 -11.04
C LEU A 188 -4.94 0.61 -11.60
N HIS A 189 -5.43 1.35 -12.59
CA HIS A 189 -6.65 0.99 -13.30
C HIS A 189 -6.36 -0.13 -14.30
N CYS A 190 -6.52 -1.38 -13.87
CA CYS A 190 -6.29 -2.56 -14.71
C CYS A 190 -7.48 -2.90 -15.62
N HIS A 191 -8.72 -2.62 -15.17
CA HIS A 191 -9.92 -2.86 -15.98
C HIS A 191 -9.98 -1.95 -17.22
N ASN A 192 -10.22 -2.55 -18.39
CA ASN A 192 -10.48 -1.90 -19.68
C ASN A 192 -9.38 -0.96 -20.19
N ASN A 193 -8.19 -0.96 -19.58
CA ASN A 193 -7.11 -0.05 -19.93
C ASN A 193 -5.79 -0.79 -20.15
N LEU A 194 -5.83 -1.75 -21.10
CA LEU A 194 -4.67 -2.45 -21.63
C LEU A 194 -3.52 -1.48 -21.98
N ASP A 195 -3.85 -0.29 -22.49
CA ASP A 195 -2.85 0.71 -22.87
C ASP A 195 -2.13 1.31 -21.66
N LYS A 196 -2.83 1.58 -20.55
CA LYS A 196 -2.19 2.01 -19.29
C LYS A 196 -1.37 0.89 -18.66
N LEU A 197 -1.82 -0.36 -18.74
CA LEU A 197 -1.03 -1.48 -18.25
C LEU A 197 0.26 -1.65 -19.05
N LYS A 198 0.21 -1.46 -20.38
CA LYS A 198 1.41 -1.41 -21.24
C LYS A 198 2.31 -0.23 -20.94
N GLU A 199 1.77 0.92 -20.55
CA GLU A 199 2.58 2.07 -20.10
C GLU A 199 3.34 1.75 -18.81
N LEU A 200 2.72 0.97 -17.91
CA LEU A 200 3.30 0.57 -16.63
C LEU A 200 4.19 -0.66 -16.71
N LEU A 201 4.10 -1.48 -17.75
CA LEU A 201 4.96 -2.65 -17.97
C LEU A 201 5.94 -2.31 -19.11
N PRO A 202 7.13 -1.77 -18.82
CA PRO A 202 8.02 -1.20 -19.80
C PRO A 202 8.57 -2.31 -20.69
N SER A 203 8.24 -2.19 -21.98
CA SER A 203 8.70 -3.09 -23.04
C SER A 203 10.24 -3.16 -23.18
N LYS A 204 10.98 -2.19 -22.64
CA LYS A 204 12.43 -2.09 -22.82
C LYS A 204 13.23 -2.93 -21.83
N THR A 205 12.70 -3.23 -20.65
CA THR A 205 13.44 -3.97 -19.61
C THR A 205 12.91 -5.39 -19.42
N HIS A 206 11.71 -5.69 -19.89
CA HIS A 206 11.12 -7.02 -19.81
C HIS A 206 10.62 -7.48 -21.18
N THR A 207 11.42 -8.31 -21.85
CA THR A 207 11.12 -8.83 -23.19
C THR A 207 9.84 -9.66 -23.22
N VAL A 208 9.52 -10.34 -22.11
CA VAL A 208 8.32 -11.17 -21.98
C VAL A 208 7.03 -10.38 -22.22
N PHE A 209 6.91 -9.16 -21.67
CA PHE A 209 5.71 -8.32 -21.87
C PHE A 209 5.58 -7.78 -23.29
N ALA A 210 6.69 -7.55 -23.98
CA ALA A 210 6.67 -7.10 -25.36
C ALA A 210 6.13 -8.20 -26.31
N GLU A 211 6.26 -9.46 -25.92
CA GLU A 211 5.84 -10.63 -26.69
C GLU A 211 4.40 -11.08 -26.38
N LEU A 212 3.77 -10.54 -25.33
CA LEU A 212 2.40 -10.92 -24.98
C LEU A 212 1.40 -10.48 -26.05
N ASN A 213 0.59 -11.43 -26.49
CA ASN A 213 -0.52 -11.13 -27.38
C ASN A 213 -1.66 -10.42 -26.63
N LYS A 214 -2.68 -9.96 -27.38
CA LYS A 214 -3.81 -9.22 -26.81
C LYS A 214 -4.61 -10.04 -25.77
N GLU A 215 -4.71 -11.35 -25.97
CA GLU A 215 -5.45 -12.26 -25.09
C GLU A 215 -4.70 -12.45 -23.77
N GLN A 216 -3.40 -12.72 -23.81
CA GLN A 216 -2.55 -12.82 -22.63
C GLN A 216 -2.53 -11.51 -21.83
N MET A 217 -2.44 -10.37 -22.52
CA MET A 217 -2.52 -9.06 -21.86
C MET A 217 -3.89 -8.82 -21.20
N SER A 218 -4.98 -9.30 -21.80
CA SER A 218 -6.31 -9.24 -21.19
C SER A 218 -6.38 -10.09 -19.93
N MET A 219 -5.87 -11.32 -20.01
CA MET A 219 -5.78 -12.22 -18.85
C MET A 219 -4.99 -11.60 -17.70
N VAL A 220 -3.85 -10.96 -17.98
CA VAL A 220 -3.05 -10.24 -16.97
C VAL A 220 -3.85 -9.09 -16.36
N ALA A 221 -4.55 -8.30 -17.19
CA ALA A 221 -5.36 -7.18 -16.72
C ALA A 221 -6.51 -7.63 -15.81
N ASP A 222 -7.21 -8.71 -16.19
CA ASP A 222 -8.29 -9.33 -15.41
C ASP A 222 -7.77 -9.96 -14.11
N TRP A 223 -6.56 -10.53 -14.15
CA TRP A 223 -5.91 -11.07 -12.95
C TRP A 223 -5.61 -9.97 -11.93
N TRP A 224 -4.99 -8.87 -12.37
CA TRP A 224 -4.67 -7.75 -11.49
C TRP A 224 -5.90 -7.03 -10.95
N SER A 225 -6.98 -6.95 -11.72
CA SER A 225 -8.18 -6.24 -11.29
C SER A 225 -8.87 -6.89 -10.09
N PHE A 226 -8.59 -8.17 -9.81
CA PHE A 226 -9.06 -8.87 -8.64
C PHE A 226 -8.56 -8.25 -7.32
N PHE A 227 -7.40 -7.58 -7.35
CA PHE A 227 -6.69 -7.13 -6.13
C PHE A 227 -6.80 -5.62 -5.86
N THR A 228 -7.45 -4.85 -6.72
CA THR A 228 -7.50 -3.38 -6.64
C THR A 228 -6.11 -2.76 -6.36
N PRO A 229 -5.12 -2.96 -7.25
CA PRO A 229 -3.74 -2.62 -6.95
C PRO A 229 -3.52 -1.10 -6.83
N ILE A 230 -2.89 -0.68 -5.74
CA ILE A 230 -2.54 0.72 -5.46
C ILE A 230 -1.04 0.82 -5.25
N VAL A 231 -0.35 1.58 -6.10
CA VAL A 231 1.06 1.90 -5.89
C VAL A 231 1.17 2.80 -4.67
N ILE A 232 2.02 2.43 -3.71
CA ILE A 232 2.34 3.22 -2.53
C ILE A 232 3.81 3.60 -2.58
N GLN A 233 4.11 4.83 -2.17
CA GLN A 233 5.48 5.25 -1.93
C GLN A 233 5.57 5.97 -0.59
N PHE A 234 6.34 5.40 0.31
CA PHE A 234 6.57 5.96 1.63
C PHE A 234 7.58 7.09 1.59
N VAL A 235 7.35 8.15 2.39
CA VAL A 235 8.27 9.28 2.49
C VAL A 235 9.66 8.84 2.95
N ALA A 236 9.71 7.97 3.97
CA ALA A 236 10.98 7.46 4.51
C ALA A 236 11.73 6.49 3.58
N ALA A 237 11.02 5.85 2.65
CA ALA A 237 11.56 4.83 1.75
C ALA A 237 11.17 5.13 0.29
N ALA A 238 11.38 6.37 -0.15
CA ALA A 238 10.91 6.82 -1.46
C ALA A 238 11.52 6.03 -2.64
N GLY A 239 12.66 5.35 -2.47
CA GLY A 239 13.22 4.50 -3.52
C GLY A 239 12.58 3.12 -3.64
N LEU A 240 11.80 2.70 -2.64
CA LEU A 240 11.21 1.38 -2.56
C LEU A 240 9.84 1.37 -3.26
N PRO A 241 9.66 0.64 -4.36
CA PRO A 241 8.34 0.47 -4.97
C PRO A 241 7.49 -0.43 -4.08
N CYS A 242 6.29 0.00 -3.73
CA CYS A 242 5.34 -0.81 -2.97
C CYS A 242 4.00 -0.85 -3.71
N ILE A 243 3.32 -1.99 -3.66
CA ILE A 243 1.95 -2.14 -4.16
C ILE A 243 1.10 -2.63 -3.01
N LEU A 244 0.07 -1.87 -2.66
CA LEU A 244 -0.99 -2.28 -1.77
C LEU A 244 -2.02 -3.08 -2.56
N LEU A 245 -2.33 -4.27 -2.07
CA LEU A 245 -3.31 -5.19 -2.63
C LEU A 245 -4.43 -5.42 -1.61
N ARG A 246 -5.66 -5.45 -2.12
CA ARG A 246 -6.83 -5.94 -1.40
C ARG A 246 -6.99 -7.44 -1.65
N LEU A 247 -7.27 -8.17 -0.59
CA LEU A 247 -7.58 -9.59 -0.62
C LEU A 247 -9.05 -9.78 -0.26
N SER A 248 -9.88 -10.06 -1.25
CA SER A 248 -11.30 -10.35 -1.05
C SER A 248 -11.49 -11.64 -0.24
N PRO A 249 -12.64 -11.82 0.42
CA PRO A 249 -13.00 -13.09 1.05
C PRO A 249 -12.85 -14.28 0.08
N ILE A 250 -12.39 -15.41 0.61
CA ILE A 250 -12.20 -16.66 -0.13
C ILE A 250 -13.50 -17.46 -0.09
N LYS A 251 -13.96 -17.93 -1.25
CA LYS A 251 -15.09 -18.87 -1.31
C LYS A 251 -14.61 -20.24 -0.81
N LYS A 252 -15.43 -20.90 0.03
CA LYS A 252 -15.12 -22.15 0.75
C LYS A 252 -14.53 -23.31 -0.05
N ASP A 253 -14.65 -23.29 -1.38
CA ASP A 253 -14.14 -24.34 -2.26
C ASP A 253 -12.72 -24.07 -2.81
N THR A 254 -12.06 -22.99 -2.38
CA THR A 254 -10.68 -22.70 -2.82
C THR A 254 -9.68 -23.30 -1.85
N SER A 255 -9.08 -24.44 -2.19
CA SER A 255 -7.94 -24.96 -1.44
C SER A 255 -6.66 -24.19 -1.77
N PRO A 256 -5.79 -23.87 -0.79
CA PRO A 256 -4.47 -23.29 -1.04
C PRO A 256 -3.63 -24.19 -1.95
N PRO A 257 -2.71 -23.63 -2.77
CA PRO A 257 -1.79 -24.43 -3.57
C PRO A 257 -1.01 -25.41 -2.69
N ALA A 258 -0.78 -26.63 -3.18
CA ALA A 258 -0.16 -27.71 -2.40
C ALA A 258 1.21 -27.33 -1.79
N TRP A 259 1.98 -26.48 -2.46
CA TRP A 259 3.28 -26.02 -1.98
C TRP A 259 3.20 -25.04 -0.80
N VAL A 260 2.05 -24.41 -0.57
CA VAL A 260 1.80 -23.48 0.54
C VAL A 260 1.46 -24.20 1.84
N GLN A 261 1.02 -25.46 1.79
CA GLN A 261 0.57 -26.22 2.96
C GLN A 261 1.65 -26.45 4.03
N SER A 262 2.92 -26.18 3.71
CA SER A 262 4.03 -26.25 4.66
C SER A 262 4.10 -25.04 5.61
N HIS A 263 3.45 -23.92 5.28
CA HIS A 263 3.58 -22.64 5.99
C HIS A 263 2.38 -22.33 6.89
N GLY A 264 2.03 -23.25 7.80
CA GLY A 264 1.07 -23.00 8.88
C GLY A 264 -0.38 -22.71 8.44
N THR A 265 -1.30 -22.76 9.40
CA THR A 265 -2.69 -22.33 9.18
C THR A 265 -2.75 -20.80 9.27
N SER A 266 -3.30 -20.14 8.24
CA SER A 266 -3.62 -18.71 8.27
C SER A 266 -4.36 -18.35 9.57
N SER A 267 -3.94 -17.28 10.24
CA SER A 267 -4.65 -16.76 11.42
C SER A 267 -5.95 -16.03 11.08
N PHE A 268 -6.20 -15.81 9.79
CA PHE A 268 -7.36 -15.07 9.29
C PHE A 268 -8.43 -15.99 8.74
N SER A 269 -9.69 -15.58 8.89
CA SER A 269 -10.83 -16.27 8.32
C SER A 269 -10.90 -16.04 6.80
N ASP A 270 -11.44 -17.03 6.09
CA ASP A 270 -11.76 -16.89 4.67
C ASP A 270 -12.81 -15.79 4.42
N GLU A 271 -13.63 -15.46 5.41
CA GLU A 271 -14.66 -14.41 5.31
C GLU A 271 -14.09 -12.99 5.49
N ASP A 272 -12.81 -12.87 5.88
CA ASP A 272 -12.18 -11.58 6.13
C ASP A 272 -11.77 -10.91 4.81
N THR A 273 -12.00 -9.61 4.65
CA THR A 273 -11.20 -8.78 3.73
C THR A 273 -9.86 -8.48 4.38
N LEU A 274 -8.78 -8.68 3.63
CA LEU A 274 -7.42 -8.37 4.09
C LEU A 274 -6.73 -7.41 3.13
N SER A 275 -5.59 -6.90 3.58
CA SER A 275 -4.72 -6.09 2.75
C SER A 275 -3.24 -6.38 3.01
N VAL A 276 -2.46 -6.31 1.94
CA VAL A 276 -1.02 -6.56 1.99
C VAL A 276 -0.27 -5.52 1.19
N ILE A 277 0.91 -5.15 1.66
CA ILE A 277 1.86 -4.38 0.87
C ILE A 277 2.88 -5.36 0.33
N VAL A 278 3.04 -5.43 -0.99
CA VAL A 278 4.08 -6.22 -1.65
C VAL A 278 5.18 -5.32 -2.19
N SER A 279 6.41 -5.79 -2.12
CA SER A 279 7.60 -5.10 -2.61
C SER A 279 8.73 -6.09 -2.93
N LYS A 280 9.81 -5.59 -3.51
CA LYS A 280 11.05 -6.33 -3.72
C LYS A 280 12.01 -6.05 -2.56
N VAL A 281 12.34 -7.07 -1.79
CA VAL A 281 13.26 -7.00 -0.64
C VAL A 281 14.42 -7.95 -0.92
N ASP A 282 15.64 -7.39 -0.99
CA ASP A 282 16.86 -8.13 -1.32
C ASP A 282 16.73 -9.01 -2.59
N GLY A 283 16.09 -8.47 -3.63
CA GLY A 283 15.92 -9.21 -4.87
C GLY A 283 14.72 -10.16 -4.91
N GLN A 284 13.98 -10.34 -3.82
CA GLN A 284 12.85 -11.26 -3.73
C GLN A 284 11.52 -10.53 -3.61
N LEU A 285 10.46 -11.07 -4.22
CA LEU A 285 9.10 -10.59 -3.99
C LEU A 285 8.66 -10.97 -2.58
N CYS A 286 8.24 -9.99 -1.79
CA CYS A 286 7.86 -10.19 -0.40
C CYS A 286 6.55 -9.48 -0.05
N VAL A 287 5.80 -10.05 0.88
CA VAL A 287 4.82 -9.30 1.68
C VAL A 287 5.58 -8.54 2.75
N MET A 288 5.45 -7.22 2.76
CA MET A 288 6.06 -6.38 3.79
C MET A 288 5.36 -6.60 5.13
N GLU A 289 6.15 -6.72 6.19
CA GLU A 289 5.65 -6.87 7.56
C GLU A 289 5.93 -5.61 8.38
N ARG A 290 7.18 -5.18 8.40
CA ARG A 290 7.63 -4.08 9.22
C ARG A 290 8.85 -3.40 8.61
N ALA A 291 9.08 -2.17 9.01
CA ALA A 291 10.31 -1.45 8.74
C ALA A 291 10.88 -0.85 10.04
N TYR A 292 12.20 -0.68 10.05
CA TYR A 292 12.91 0.09 11.05
C TYR A 292 13.59 1.26 10.37
N ILE A 293 13.35 2.48 10.84
CA ILE A 293 13.95 3.69 10.30
C ILE A 293 15.01 4.20 11.28
N MET A 294 16.25 4.19 10.83
CA MET A 294 17.32 4.94 11.47
C MET A 294 17.32 6.37 10.94
N SER A 295 17.22 7.32 11.86
CA SER A 295 17.28 8.74 11.52
C SER A 295 18.14 9.51 12.50
N ILE A 296 18.90 10.46 11.99
CA ILE A 296 19.68 11.43 12.78
C ILE A 296 18.90 12.73 12.85
N GLU A 297 18.65 13.20 14.07
CA GLU A 297 18.13 14.55 14.27
C GLU A 297 19.23 15.58 14.03
N ARG A 298 18.82 16.70 13.45
CA ARG A 298 19.69 17.81 13.15
C ARG A 298 19.14 19.03 13.84
N PHE A 299 19.99 19.74 14.57
CA PHE A 299 19.59 20.97 15.22
C PHE A 299 19.04 21.96 14.18
N MET A 300 17.81 22.44 14.39
CA MET A 300 17.04 23.30 13.47
C MET A 300 16.81 22.77 12.04
N ARG A 301 17.00 21.46 11.77
CA ARG A 301 16.73 20.87 10.45
C ARG A 301 15.88 19.61 10.59
N PHE A 302 15.24 19.23 9.49
CA PHE A 302 14.47 17.98 9.45
C PHE A 302 15.37 16.77 9.74
N PRO A 303 14.83 15.76 10.46
CA PRO A 303 15.53 14.50 10.66
C PRO A 303 15.99 13.93 9.32
N LYS A 304 17.25 13.51 9.24
CA LYS A 304 17.76 12.80 8.07
C LYS A 304 17.60 11.31 8.31
N VAL A 305 16.84 10.64 7.45
CA VAL A 305 16.84 9.16 7.39
C VAL A 305 18.21 8.72 6.88
N GLU A 306 18.91 7.89 7.64
CA GLU A 306 20.19 7.30 7.24
C GLU A 306 19.98 5.99 6.49
N TYR A 307 19.19 5.10 7.08
CA TYR A 307 18.82 3.85 6.47
C TYR A 307 17.44 3.39 6.94
N VAL A 308 16.85 2.49 6.15
CA VAL A 308 15.62 1.79 6.48
C VAL A 308 15.90 0.29 6.40
N ASP A 309 15.73 -0.42 7.50
CA ASP A 309 15.72 -1.89 7.47
C ASP A 309 14.30 -2.33 7.17
N ILE A 310 14.12 -3.06 6.08
CA ILE A 310 12.83 -3.57 5.63
C ILE A 310 12.79 -5.06 5.93
N PHE A 311 11.65 -5.52 6.47
CA PHE A 311 11.41 -6.92 6.77
C PHE A 311 10.14 -7.35 6.04
N GLY A 312 10.24 -8.46 5.32
CA GLY A 312 9.11 -9.06 4.64
C GLY A 312 9.21 -10.57 4.58
N VAL A 313 8.11 -11.21 4.22
CA VAL A 313 8.03 -12.66 4.02
C VAL A 313 8.09 -12.94 2.53
N SER A 314 9.04 -13.76 2.08
CA SER A 314 9.19 -14.13 0.67
C SER A 314 7.93 -14.84 0.17
N LEU A 315 7.42 -14.41 -0.98
CA LEU A 315 6.28 -15.05 -1.64
C LEU A 315 6.60 -16.46 -2.13
N ILE A 316 7.89 -16.76 -2.34
CA ILE A 316 8.37 -18.03 -2.89
C ILE A 316 8.76 -18.99 -1.78
N THR A 317 9.56 -18.54 -0.81
CA THR A 317 10.12 -19.42 0.23
C THR A 317 9.34 -19.40 1.54
N GLY A 318 8.46 -18.42 1.75
CA GLY A 318 7.81 -18.20 3.04
C GLY A 318 8.76 -17.76 4.16
N GLU A 319 10.04 -17.54 3.86
CA GLU A 319 11.04 -17.13 4.85
C GLU A 319 11.03 -15.61 5.06
N ILE A 320 11.45 -15.18 6.25
CA ILE A 320 11.64 -13.76 6.56
C ILE A 320 12.92 -13.28 5.89
N ILE A 321 12.77 -12.32 4.98
CA ILE A 321 13.86 -11.61 4.31
C ILE A 321 13.99 -10.22 4.95
N SER A 322 15.24 -9.79 5.19
CA SER A 322 15.54 -8.45 5.67
C SER A 322 16.56 -7.76 4.78
N PHE A 323 16.30 -6.50 4.44
CA PHE A 323 17.19 -5.69 3.61
C PHE A 323 17.40 -4.30 4.20
N ARG A 324 18.66 -3.86 4.25
CA ARG A 324 19.01 -2.49 4.65
C ARG A 324 19.05 -1.57 3.43
N TRP A 325 18.04 -0.73 3.31
CA TRP A 325 18.01 0.36 2.34
C TRP A 325 18.81 1.56 2.85
N LEU A 326 19.98 1.82 2.27
CA LEU A 326 20.76 3.02 2.58
C LEU A 326 20.16 4.22 1.85
N ASN A 327 19.82 5.27 2.59
CA ASN A 327 19.49 6.56 2.00
C ASN A 327 20.80 7.23 1.57
N LYS A 328 21.34 6.79 0.43
CA LYS A 328 22.42 7.47 -0.26
C LYS A 328 21.87 8.82 -0.68
N GLY A 329 21.99 9.81 0.21
CA GLY A 329 21.58 11.17 -0.07
C GLY A 329 22.15 11.58 -1.42
N LYS A 330 21.37 12.34 -2.20
CA LYS A 330 21.83 12.92 -3.47
C LYS A 330 22.97 13.93 -3.20
N HIS A 331 24.16 13.43 -2.90
CA HIS A 331 25.40 14.16 -2.81
C HIS A 331 26.52 13.18 -3.15
N SER A 332 26.88 13.18 -4.45
CA SER A 332 28.23 13.11 -4.99
C SER A 332 28.16 12.95 -6.52
N TYR A 333 27.73 14.03 -7.20
CA TYR A 333 28.26 14.45 -8.51
C TYR A 333 28.18 15.97 -8.55
#